data_AF-A0A0B3BQA7-F1
#
_entry.id   AF-A0A0B3BQA7-F1
#
_cell.length_a   1.000
_cell.length_b   1.000
_cell.length_c   1.000
_cell.angle_alpha   90.00
_cell.angle_beta   90.00
_cell.angle_gamma   90.00
#
_symmetry.space_group_name_H-M   'P 1'
#
loop_
_entity.id
_entity.type
_entity.pdbx_description
1 polymer ?
#
loop_
_entity_poly.entity_id
_entity_poly.type
_entity_poly.pdbx_seq_one_letter_code
_entity_poly.pdbx_strand_id
1 'polypeptide(L)'
;MYDTYSSLEELIEDLSKVGEIGFEYGGKDYSLLYYDKIYICEYNKPETEKKYDTIEEFLNEFKIDDIPIKELAAKINVFAH
;
A
#
# COMPACT_ATOMS: atom_id res chain seq x y z
N MET A 1 16.78 -4.69 2.48
CA MET A 1 16.94 -3.43 3.23
C MET A 1 15.57 -2.80 3.19
N TYR A 2 14.97 -2.49 4.34
CA TYR A 2 13.65 -1.88 4.36
C TYR A 2 13.81 -0.38 4.14
N ASP A 3 13.02 0.19 3.22
CA ASP A 3 12.82 1.62 3.07
C ASP A 3 11.57 2.04 3.84
N THR A 4 11.52 3.29 4.27
CA THR A 4 10.33 3.89 4.88
C THR A 4 10.03 5.18 4.15
N TYR A 5 8.77 5.41 3.81
CA TYR A 5 8.39 6.70 3.24
C TYR A 5 8.50 7.81 4.29
N SER A 6 8.99 8.95 3.87
CA SER A 6 9.04 10.16 4.70
C SER A 6 7.66 10.82 4.81
N SER A 7 6.78 10.59 3.84
CA SER A 7 5.43 11.15 3.79
C SER A 7 4.48 10.30 2.93
N LEU A 8 3.19 10.65 2.99
CA LEU A 8 2.19 10.06 2.10
C LEU A 8 2.45 10.40 0.62
N GLU A 9 3.03 11.56 0.32
CA GLU A 9 3.29 11.94 -1.08
C GLU A 9 4.30 11.00 -1.75
N GLU A 10 5.33 10.55 -1.02
CA GLU A 10 6.30 9.58 -1.56
C GLU A 10 5.64 8.25 -1.91
N LEU A 11 4.73 7.74 -1.08
CA LEU A 11 3.94 6.54 -1.39
C LEU A 11 3.15 6.73 -2.69
N ILE A 12 2.44 7.86 -2.83
CA ILE A 12 1.63 8.15 -4.03
C ILE A 12 2.51 8.25 -5.28
N GLU A 13 3.69 8.87 -5.14
CA GLU A 13 4.65 9.00 -6.23
C GLU A 13 5.19 7.64 -6.67
N ASP A 14 5.56 6.77 -5.73
CA ASP A 14 6.05 5.41 -6.02
C ASP A 14 4.97 4.54 -6.65
N LEU A 15 3.73 4.57 -6.14
CA LEU A 15 2.60 3.86 -6.74
C LEU A 15 2.47 4.25 -8.21
N SER A 16 2.58 5.54 -8.50
CA SER A 16 2.41 6.11 -9.85
C SER A 16 3.59 5.80 -10.78
N LYS A 17 4.78 5.54 -10.25
CA LYS A 17 6.01 5.34 -11.05
C LYS A 17 6.39 3.88 -11.23
N VAL A 18 6.31 3.11 -10.16
CA VAL A 18 6.85 1.75 -10.08
C VAL A 18 5.76 0.72 -10.35
N GLY A 19 4.52 1.04 -9.99
CA GLY A 19 3.34 0.24 -10.28
C GLY A 19 3.15 -0.94 -9.33
N GLU A 20 4.18 -1.43 -8.63
CA GLU A 20 4.03 -2.40 -7.54
C GLU A 20 4.85 -1.96 -6.32
N ILE A 21 4.31 -2.16 -5.12
CA ILE A 21 4.97 -1.87 -3.85
C ILE A 21 4.70 -3.03 -2.90
N GLY A 22 5.76 -3.61 -2.35
CA GLY A 22 5.69 -4.60 -1.27
C GLY A 22 6.05 -3.96 0.06
N PHE A 23 5.15 -4.04 1.05
CA PHE A 23 5.39 -3.46 2.38
C PHE A 23 4.92 -4.35 3.53
N GLU A 24 5.56 -4.21 4.69
CA GLU A 24 5.21 -4.88 5.94
C GLU A 24 4.56 -3.90 6.91
N TYR A 25 3.51 -4.36 7.58
CA TYR A 25 2.90 -3.68 8.71
C TYR A 25 2.29 -4.67 9.70
N GLY A 26 2.65 -4.55 10.98
CA GLY A 26 2.08 -5.38 12.05
C GLY A 26 2.44 -6.87 11.94
N GLY A 27 3.58 -7.21 11.35
CA GLY A 27 4.04 -8.58 11.11
C GLY A 27 3.35 -9.26 9.92
N LYS A 28 2.69 -8.48 9.05
CA LYS A 28 2.04 -8.96 7.83
C LYS A 28 2.62 -8.25 6.61
N ASP A 29 2.84 -9.02 5.56
CA ASP A 29 3.31 -8.51 4.28
C ASP A 29 2.11 -8.24 3.37
N TYR A 30 2.19 -7.13 2.64
CA TYR A 30 1.18 -6.66 1.70
C TYR A 30 1.81 -6.43 0.33
N SER A 31 1.04 -6.72 -0.73
CA SER A 31 1.37 -6.31 -2.10
C SER A 31 0.35 -5.27 -2.55
N LEU A 32 0.84 -4.14 -3.02
CA LEU A 32 0.08 -3.00 -3.50
C LEU A 32 0.45 -2.73 -4.95
N LEU A 33 -0.47 -2.97 -5.87
CA LEU A 33 -0.28 -2.84 -7.31
C LEU A 33 -1.15 -1.71 -7.86
N TYR A 34 -0.58 -0.86 -8.71
CA TYR A 34 -1.28 0.16 -9.49
C TYR A 34 -1.04 -0.06 -10.98
N TYR A 35 -2.11 -0.43 -11.70
CA TYR A 35 -2.12 -0.58 -13.14
C TYR A 35 -3.26 0.24 -13.76
N ASP A 36 -4.40 -0.38 -14.04
CA ASP A 36 -5.66 0.31 -14.38
C ASP A 36 -6.43 0.74 -13.13
N LYS A 37 -6.25 -0.01 -12.05
CA LYS A 37 -6.83 0.19 -10.72
C LYS A 37 -5.77 -0.06 -9.66
N ILE A 38 -6.12 0.21 -8.41
CA ILE A 38 -5.30 -0.16 -7.26
C ILE A 38 -5.78 -1.50 -6.73
N TYR A 39 -4.84 -2.41 -6.53
CA TYR A 39 -5.04 -3.73 -5.97
C TYR A 39 -4.19 -3.84 -4.73
N ILE A 40 -4.77 -4.28 -3.62
CA ILE A 40 -4.02 -4.55 -2.39
C ILE A 40 -4.48 -5.85 -1.75
N CYS A 41 -3.53 -6.70 -1.36
CA CYS A 41 -3.81 -7.94 -0.65
C CYS A 41 -2.70 -8.26 0.36
N GLU A 42 -3.03 -9.07 1.38
CA GLU A 42 -2.01 -9.74 2.18
C GLU A 42 -1.26 -10.75 1.30
N TYR A 43 0.06 -10.83 1.44
CA TYR A 43 0.91 -11.71 0.65
C TYR A 43 0.48 -13.18 0.79
N ASN A 44 0.42 -13.91 -0.33
CA ASN A 44 -0.12 -15.29 -0.43
C ASN A 44 -1.58 -15.47 0.01
N LYS A 45 -2.37 -14.40 0.14
CA LYS A 45 -3.80 -14.46 0.50
C LYS A 45 -4.66 -13.66 -0.48
N PRO A 46 -4.84 -14.14 -1.73
CA PRO A 46 -5.63 -13.43 -2.75
C PRO A 46 -7.09 -13.22 -2.35
N GLU A 47 -7.63 -13.99 -1.41
CA GLU A 47 -8.96 -13.80 -0.84
C GLU A 47 -9.12 -12.48 -0.05
N THR A 48 -8.01 -11.85 0.33
CA THR A 48 -7.99 -10.55 1.00
C THR A 48 -7.88 -9.37 0.04
N GLU A 49 -7.84 -9.63 -1.26
CA GLU A 49 -7.69 -8.62 -2.30
C GLU A 49 -8.83 -7.60 -2.24
N LYS A 50 -8.44 -6.33 -2.15
CA LYS A 50 -9.32 -5.17 -2.30
C LYS A 50 -8.90 -4.40 -3.54
N LYS A 51 -9.89 -3.80 -4.20
CA LYS A 51 -9.72 -3.05 -5.44
C LYS A 51 -10.32 -1.67 -5.27
N TYR A 52 -9.64 -0.68 -5.83
CA TYR A 52 -10.06 0.71 -5.82
C TYR A 52 -9.87 1.29 -7.22
N ASP A 53 -10.84 2.06 -7.69
CA ASP A 53 -10.81 2.68 -9.00
C ASP A 53 -9.81 3.85 -9.05
N THR A 54 -9.53 4.50 -7.91
CA THR A 54 -8.61 5.65 -7.84
C THR A 54 -7.72 5.63 -6.60
N ILE A 55 -6.59 6.35 -6.67
CA ILE A 55 -5.72 6.60 -5.50
C ILE A 55 -6.49 7.29 -4.39
N GLU A 56 -7.34 8.28 -4.71
CA GLU A 56 -8.14 8.97 -3.70
C GLU A 56 -9.11 8.03 -2.96
N GLU A 57 -9.77 7.12 -3.68
CA GLU A 57 -10.66 6.12 -3.07
C GLU A 57 -9.87 5.18 -2.15
N PHE A 58 -8.73 4.65 -2.61
CA PHE A 58 -7.83 3.83 -1.81
C PHE A 58 -7.40 4.52 -0.51
N LEU A 59 -6.96 5.78 -0.59
CA LEU A 59 -6.48 6.54 0.57
C LEU A 59 -7.59 6.85 1.59
N ASN A 60 -8.83 6.95 1.13
CA ASN A 60 -9.99 7.25 1.99
C ASN A 60 -10.60 6.00 2.61
N GLU A 61 -10.61 4.87 1.90
CA GLU A 61 -11.31 3.65 2.32
C GLU A 61 -10.41 2.56 2.90
N PHE A 62 -9.16 2.43 2.42
CA PHE A 62 -8.29 1.34 2.87
C PHE A 62 -7.74 1.61 4.27
N LYS A 63 -7.87 0.58 5.12
CA LYS A 63 -7.45 0.60 6.52
C LYS A 63 -6.83 -0.74 6.90
N ILE A 64 -5.83 -0.70 7.76
CA ILE A 64 -5.26 -1.87 8.44
C ILE A 64 -5.49 -1.66 9.94
N ASP A 65 -6.16 -2.62 10.59
CA ASP A 65 -6.53 -2.54 12.00
C ASP A 65 -7.25 -1.23 12.38
N ASP A 66 -8.21 -0.82 11.54
CA ASP A 66 -8.98 0.44 11.63
C ASP A 66 -8.16 1.74 11.44
N ILE A 67 -6.87 1.64 11.17
CA ILE A 67 -5.99 2.80 10.90
C ILE A 67 -5.95 3.07 9.39
N PRO A 68 -6.29 4.29 8.94
CA PRO A 68 -6.19 4.68 7.53
C PRO A 68 -4.76 4.59 6.99
N ILE A 69 -4.60 4.11 5.75
CA ILE A 69 -3.28 3.98 5.11
C ILE A 69 -2.51 5.30 5.03
N LYS A 70 -3.21 6.43 4.92
CA LYS A 70 -2.62 7.77 4.97
C LYS A 70 -1.87 8.09 6.28
N GLU A 71 -2.26 7.46 7.38
CA GLU A 71 -1.57 7.59 8.68
C GLU A 71 -0.48 6.53 8.88
N LEU A 72 -0.48 5.50 8.02
CA LEU A 72 0.48 4.40 8.02
C LEU A 72 1.61 4.61 7.01
N ALA A 73 1.44 5.44 5.98
CA ALA A 73 2.43 5.62 4.92
C ALA A 73 3.86 5.87 5.45
N ALA A 74 4.01 6.67 6.51
CA ALA A 74 5.30 6.94 7.15
C ALA A 74 5.74 5.90 8.21
N LYS A 75 5.00 4.80 8.37
CA LYS A 75 5.20 3.75 9.38
C LYS A 75 5.35 2.35 8.78
N ILE A 76 5.05 2.18 7.49
CA ILE A 76 5.21 0.91 6.80
C ILE A 76 6.68 0.68 6.43
N ASN A 77 7.08 -0.58 6.47
CA ASN A 77 8.42 -1.00 6.05
C ASN A 77 8.34 -1.52 4.63
N VAL A 78 8.78 -0.73 3.66
CA VAL A 78 8.78 -1.09 2.24
C VAL A 78 9.98 -1.99 1.96
N PHE A 79 9.76 -3.13 1.32
CA PHE A 79 10.82 -4.08 0.99
C PHE A 79 10.94 -4.37 -0.51
N ALA A 80 9.99 -3.88 -1.31
CA ALA A 80 10.02 -3.98 -2.77
C ALA A 80 9.39 -2.72 -3.38
N HIS A 81 10.11 -2.15 -4.34
CA HIS A 81 9.64 -1.20 -5.33
C HIS A 81 9.82 -1.89 -6.69
#